data_AF-A0A946Q4G5-F1
#
_entry.id   AF-A0A946Q4G5-F1
#
_cell.length_a   1.000
_cell.length_b   1.000
_cell.length_c   1.000
_cell.angle_alpha   90.00
_cell.angle_beta   90.00
_cell.angle_gamma   90.00
#
_symmetry.space_group_name_H-M   'P 1'
#
loop_
_entity.id
_entity.type
_entity.pdbx_description
1 polymer ?
#
loop_
_entity_poly.entity_id
_entity_poly.type
_entity_poly.pdbx_seq_one_letter_code
_entity_poly.pdbx_strand_id
1 'polypeptide(L)' 'MNFEDFAEITRRRYEYAQGIDTRDFKLLRSIFTQDITMDFEDYSGQPSSSLKAD' A
#
# COMPACT_ATOMS: atom_id res chain seq x y z
N MET A 1 17.50 -6.71 -7.62
CA MET A 1 16.11 -7.12 -7.89
C MET A 1 16.16 -8.24 -8.90
N ASN A 2 15.81 -9.45 -8.48
CA ASN A 2 15.68 -10.59 -9.38
C ASN A 2 14.26 -10.62 -10.00
N PHE A 3 13.97 -11.61 -10.84
CA PHE A 3 12.65 -11.73 -11.47
C PHE A 3 11.52 -12.00 -10.46
N GLU A 4 11.81 -12.72 -9.38
CA GLU A 4 10.85 -13.03 -8.32
C GLU A 4 10.45 -11.77 -7.53
N ASP A 5 11.43 -10.95 -7.15
CA ASP A 5 11.20 -9.65 -6.52
C ASP A 5 10.30 -8.77 -7.40
N PHE A 6 10.58 -8.74 -8.72
CA PHE A 6 9.79 -7.97 -9.67
C PHE A 6 8.33 -8.45 -9.73
N ALA A 7 8.13 -9.77 -9.79
CA ALA A 7 6.80 -10.37 -9.82
C ALA A 7 6.03 -10.07 -8.53
N GLU A 8 6.67 -10.20 -7.37
CA GLU A 8 6.04 -9.92 -6.08
C GLU A 8 5.68 -8.43 -5.92
N ILE A 9 6.57 -7.50 -6.28
CA ILE A 9 6.26 -6.06 -6.25
C ILE A 9 5.10 -5.74 -7.19
N THR A 10 5.11 -6.30 -8.40
CA THR A 10 4.05 -6.11 -9.39
C THR A 10 2.71 -6.61 -8.83
N ARG A 11 2.70 -7.80 -8.23
CA ARG A 11 1.52 -8.36 -7.58
C ARG A 11 0.98 -7.45 -6.47
N ARG A 12 1.83 -6.92 -5.58
CA ARG A 12 1.39 -6.00 -4.50
C ARG A 12 0.73 -4.75 -5.03
N ARG A 13 1.23 -4.18 -6.14
CA ARG A 13 0.61 -3.02 -6.78
C ARG A 13 -0.79 -3.32 -7.32
N TYR A 14 -1.00 -4.49 -7.90
CA TYR A 14 -2.32 -4.92 -8.36
C TYR A 14 -3.28 -5.17 -7.19
N GLU A 15 -2.83 -5.86 -6.14
CA GLU A 15 -3.65 -6.12 -4.95
C GLU A 15 -4.05 -4.80 -4.25
N TYR A 16 -3.17 -3.80 -4.22
CA TYR A 16 -3.48 -2.46 -3.70
C TYR A 16 -4.62 -1.80 -4.50
N ALA A 17 -4.47 -1.71 -5.83
CA ALA A 17 -5.48 -1.10 -6.70
C ALA A 17 -6.81 -1.87 -6.60
N GLN A 18 -6.77 -3.20 -6.67
CA GLN A 18 -7.95 -4.05 -6.55
C GLN A 18 -8.67 -3.86 -5.22
N GLY A 19 -7.95 -3.86 -4.09
CA GLY A 19 -8.52 -3.68 -2.77
C GLY A 19 -9.25 -2.34 -2.62
N ILE A 20 -8.68 -1.26 -3.18
CA ILE A 20 -9.31 0.06 -3.20
C ILE A 20 -10.52 0.09 -4.14
N ASP A 21 -10.34 -0.28 -5.40
CA ASP A 21 -11.36 -0.15 -6.46
C ASP A 21 -12.60 -1.00 -6.18
N THR A 22 -12.41 -2.17 -5.56
CA THR A 22 -13.50 -3.11 -5.21
C THR A 22 -14.02 -2.95 -3.79
N ARG A 23 -13.39 -2.09 -2.97
CA ARG A 23 -13.66 -1.95 -1.52
C ARG A 23 -13.43 -3.24 -0.72
N ASP A 24 -12.58 -4.14 -1.20
CA ASP A 24 -12.08 -5.26 -0.41
C ASP A 24 -10.97 -4.79 0.54
N PHE A 25 -11.39 -4.18 1.64
CA PHE A 25 -10.47 -3.66 2.66
C PHE A 25 -9.74 -4.78 3.42
N LYS A 26 -10.22 -6.03 3.36
CA LYS A 26 -9.52 -7.16 3.95
C LYS A 26 -8.29 -7.50 3.11
N LEU A 27 -8.43 -7.55 1.78
CA LEU A 27 -7.30 -7.67 0.87
C LEU A 27 -6.34 -6.50 1.04
N LEU A 28 -6.86 -5.26 1.02
CA LEU A 28 -6.05 -4.05 1.10
C LEU A 28 -5.17 -4.02 2.37
N ARG A 29 -5.71 -4.43 3.53
CA ARG A 29 -4.94 -4.50 4.78
C ARG A 29 -3.89 -5.60 4.77
N SER A 30 -4.17 -6.73 4.12
CA SER A 30 -3.30 -7.90 4.15
C SER A 30 -1.94 -7.69 3.44
N ILE A 31 -1.85 -6.69 2.57
CA ILE A 31 -0.64 -6.42 1.78
C ILE A 31 0.30 -5.39 2.40
N PHE A 32 -0.13 -4.72 3.48
CA PHE A 32 0.70 -3.78 4.22
C PHE A 32 1.37 -4.46 5.42
N THR A 33 2.52 -3.90 5.80
CA THR A 33 3.08 -4.14 7.14
C THR A 33 2.19 -3.51 8.20
N GLN A 34 2.32 -3.94 9.46
CA GLN A 34 1.51 -3.40 10.56
C GLN A 34 1.68 -1.88 10.71
N ASP A 35 2.92 -1.39 10.56
CA ASP A 35 3.26 0.01 10.58
C ASP A 35 3.60 0.47 9.16
N ILE A 36 3.04 1.60 8.75
CA ILE A 36 3.27 2.21 7.44
C ILE A 36 3.58 3.69 7.60
N THR A 37 4.35 4.23 6.66
CA THR A 37 4.58 5.66 6.52
C THR A 37 3.86 6.12 5.26
N MET A 38 2.98 7.11 5.40
CA MET A 38 2.29 7.75 4.29
C MET A 38 2.78 9.18 4.16
N ASP A 39 3.12 9.57 2.94
CA ASP A 39 3.51 10.92 2.59
C ASP A 39 2.50 11.51 1.60
N PHE A 40 1.79 12.55 2.06
CA PHE A 40 0.79 13.27 1.29
C PHE A 40 1.11 14.77 1.24
N GLU A 41 2.37 15.16 1.44
CA GLU A 41 2.79 16.58 1.47
C GLU A 41 2.43 17.27 0.15
N ASP A 42 2.82 16.69 -0.98
CA ASP A 42 2.52 17.23 -2.32
C ASP A 42 1.03 17.16 -2.70
N TYR A 43 0.27 16.26 -2.08
CA TYR A 43 -1.15 16.08 -2.38
C TYR A 43 -2.06 17.00 -1.57
N SER A 44 -1.76 17.19 -0.28
CA SER A 44 -2.66 17.84 0.69
C SER A 44 -1.99 18.82 1.65
N GLY A 45 -0.67 19.00 1.55
CA GLY A 45 0.13 19.77 2.51
C GLY A 45 0.28 19.12 3.88
N GLN A 46 -0.18 17.88 4.05
CA GLN A 46 -0.01 17.11 5.28
C GLN A 46 1.40 16.51 5.32
N PRO A 47 2.16 16.68 6.41
CA PRO A 47 3.49 16.10 6.51
C PRO A 47 3.42 14.56 6.52
N SER A 48 4.51 13.94 6.11
CA SER A 48 4.70 12.49 6.24
C SER A 48 4.39 12.01 7.66
N SER A 49 3.61 10.94 7.78
CA SER A 49 3.18 10.39 9.07
C SER A 49 3.23 8.86 9.09
N SER A 50 3.59 8.30 10.25
CA SER A 50 3.55 6.87 10.49
C SER A 50 2.28 6.47 11.22
N LEU A 51 1.60 5.43 10.74
CA LEU A 51 0.32 4.95 11.26
C LEU A 51 0.20 3.43 11.15
N LYS A 52 -0.79 2.87 11.86
CA LYS A 52 -1.13 1.44 11.76
C LYS A 52 -1.99 1.21 10.52
N ALA A 53 -1.67 0.18 9.75
CA ALA A 53 -2.43 -0.20 8.55
C ALA A 53 -3.74 -0.96 8.89
N ASP A 54 -4.55 -0.42 9.82
CA ASP A 54 -5.69 -1.11 10.44
C ASP A 54 -7.04 -1.04 9.70
#